data_AF-S7RCG6-F1
#
_entry.id   AF-S7RCG6-F1
#
_cell.length_a   1.000
_cell.length_b   1.000
_cell.length_c   1.000
_cell.angle_alpha   90.00
_cell.angle_beta   90.00
_cell.angle_gamma   90.00
#
_symmetry.space_group_name_H-M   'P 1'
#
loop_
_entity.id
_entity.type
_entity.pdbx_description
1 polymer ?
#
loop_
_entity_poly.entity_id
_entity_poly.type
_entity_poly.pdbx_seq_one_letter_code
_entity_poly.pdbx_strand_id
1 'polypeptide(L)'
;MGEAVSAIDKAWAYRYNQVSLANPPGDTAVEHASENYMMFEGTSTGFNGTTTFTRLTPVEQAFAAELIAYWLSFIHSGDPNTYKLDRSPEWSQYSTAARNRIVLQEGPPNSSTESGSFVEIEPDVERTRCEFVGKLDHMQA
;
A
#
# COMPACT_ATOMS: atom_id res chain seq x y z
N MET A 1 2.89 -23.27 14.38
CA MET A 1 4.11 -22.42 14.36
C MET A 1 3.84 -20.95 14.01
N GLY A 2 2.70 -20.57 13.41
CA GLY A 2 2.44 -19.15 13.03
C GLY A 2 2.07 -18.20 14.17
N GLU A 3 1.34 -18.65 15.19
CA GLU A 3 0.88 -17.76 16.29
C GLU A 3 2.02 -17.27 17.19
N ALA A 4 3.02 -18.11 17.46
CA ALA A 4 4.15 -17.76 18.31
C ALA A 4 5.11 -16.75 17.65
N VAL A 5 5.20 -16.74 16.31
CA VAL A 5 6.00 -15.77 15.56
C VAL A 5 5.27 -14.43 15.41
N SER A 6 3.94 -14.46 15.23
CA SER A 6 3.09 -13.25 15.19
C SER A 6 3.07 -12.45 16.49
N ALA A 7 3.41 -13.06 17.62
CA ALA A 7 3.52 -12.38 18.91
C ALA A 7 4.88 -11.69 19.12
N ILE A 8 5.88 -12.03 18.29
CA ILE A 8 7.27 -11.55 18.42
C ILE A 8 7.59 -10.56 17.29
N ASP A 9 7.12 -10.82 16.07
CA ASP A 9 7.30 -9.95 14.92
C ASP A 9 6.01 -9.20 14.60
N LYS A 10 6.05 -7.89 14.80
CA LYS A 10 4.97 -6.99 14.37
C LYS A 10 4.90 -7.00 12.84
N ALA A 11 3.69 -7.11 12.32
CA ALA A 11 3.43 -7.08 10.89
C ALA A 11 2.46 -5.94 10.55
N TRP A 12 2.59 -5.41 9.34
CA TRP A 12 1.71 -4.38 8.79
C TRP A 12 1.39 -4.76 7.35
N ALA A 13 0.10 -4.72 7.01
CA ALA A 13 -0.39 -5.04 5.68
C ALA A 13 -0.93 -3.79 4.99
N TYR A 14 -0.76 -3.69 3.67
CA TYR A 14 -1.34 -2.62 2.87
C TYR A 14 -2.04 -3.16 1.62
N ARG A 15 -2.93 -2.34 1.07
CA ARG A 15 -3.45 -2.43 -0.30
C ARG A 15 -3.16 -1.11 -1.00
N TYR A 16 -2.36 -1.15 -2.06
CA TYR A 16 -2.17 0.01 -2.91
C TYR A 16 -3.42 0.20 -3.79
N ASN A 17 -3.98 1.41 -3.80
CA ASN A 17 -5.24 1.73 -4.47
C ASN A 17 -5.16 3.01 -5.32
N GLN A 18 -3.95 3.42 -5.70
CA GLN A 18 -3.76 4.57 -6.57
C GLN A 18 -3.50 4.12 -8.01
N VAL A 19 -4.29 4.65 -8.94
CA VAL A 19 -4.09 4.40 -10.38
C VAL A 19 -2.81 5.08 -10.84
N SER A 20 -2.03 4.41 -11.69
CA SER A 20 -0.86 5.02 -12.32
C SER A 20 -1.30 5.97 -13.44
N LEU A 21 -0.70 7.16 -13.51
CA LEU A 21 -0.90 8.07 -14.64
C LEU A 21 -0.30 7.54 -15.96
N ALA A 22 0.45 6.44 -15.90
CA ALA A 22 0.87 5.70 -17.09
C ALA A 22 -0.26 4.90 -17.74
N ASN A 23 -1.39 4.70 -17.05
CA ASN A 23 -2.52 3.97 -17.59
C ASN A 23 -3.25 4.79 -18.67
N PRO A 24 -3.93 4.12 -19.63
CA PRO A 24 -4.76 4.81 -20.60
C PRO A 24 -5.83 5.70 -19.96
N PRO A 25 -6.20 6.84 -20.57
CA PRO A 25 -7.26 7.70 -20.04
C PRO A 25 -8.58 6.94 -19.84
N GLY A 26 -9.14 7.02 -18.63
CA GLY A 26 -10.38 6.33 -18.26
C GLY A 26 -10.19 4.91 -17.72
N ASP A 27 -8.96 4.39 -17.71
CA ASP A 27 -8.63 3.17 -17.00
C ASP A 27 -8.56 3.43 -15.49
N THR A 28 -9.29 2.62 -14.72
CA THR A 28 -9.36 2.70 -13.27
C THR A 28 -8.66 1.53 -12.58
N ALA A 29 -7.97 0.67 -13.34
CA ALA A 29 -7.26 -0.47 -12.79
C ALA A 29 -6.00 -0.02 -12.05
N VAL A 30 -5.71 -0.69 -10.93
CA VAL A 30 -4.43 -0.60 -10.24
C VAL A 30 -3.66 -1.86 -10.61
N GLU A 31 -2.82 -1.74 -11.62
CA GLU A 31 -2.07 -2.87 -12.17
C GLU A 31 -0.82 -3.19 -11.35
N HIS A 32 -0.23 -4.36 -11.61
CA HIS A 32 1.04 -4.75 -11.00
C HIS A 32 2.12 -3.69 -11.25
N ALA A 33 2.87 -3.33 -10.20
CA ALA A 33 3.92 -2.31 -10.20
C ALA A 33 3.43 -0.85 -10.30
N SER A 34 2.12 -0.57 -10.19
CA SER A 34 1.58 0.80 -10.18
C SER A 34 2.15 1.65 -9.03
N GLU A 35 2.54 1.02 -7.93
CA GLU A 35 3.14 1.68 -6.77
C GLU A 35 4.50 2.32 -7.04
N ASN A 36 5.24 1.81 -8.04
CA ASN A 36 6.53 2.38 -8.43
C ASN A 36 6.39 3.84 -8.89
N TYR A 37 5.27 4.19 -9.51
CA TYR A 37 5.03 5.56 -9.97
C TYR A 37 5.14 6.55 -8.82
N MET A 38 4.51 6.27 -7.68
CA MET A 38 4.55 7.16 -6.52
C MET A 38 5.83 6.97 -5.68
N MET A 39 6.34 5.74 -5.57
CA MET A 39 7.58 5.44 -4.83
C MET A 39 8.81 6.11 -5.44
N PHE A 40 8.82 6.30 -6.76
CA PHE A 40 9.92 6.92 -7.51
C PHE A 40 9.50 8.27 -8.12
N GLU A 41 8.65 9.01 -7.40
CA GLU A 41 8.31 10.42 -7.63
C GLU A 41 7.88 10.76 -9.07
N GLY A 42 7.09 9.88 -9.70
CA GLY A 42 6.57 10.05 -11.05
C GLY A 42 7.31 9.25 -12.13
N THR A 43 8.18 8.32 -11.73
CA THR A 43 8.91 7.44 -12.65
C THR A 43 8.14 6.14 -12.92
N SER A 44 7.80 5.89 -14.18
CA SER A 44 7.20 4.62 -14.63
C SER A 44 8.22 3.72 -15.32
N THR A 45 8.14 2.42 -15.07
CA THR A 45 8.99 1.39 -15.70
C THR A 45 8.27 0.71 -16.86
N GLY A 46 8.88 0.69 -18.05
CA GLY A 46 8.42 -0.10 -19.19
C GLY A 46 8.85 -1.57 -19.11
N PHE A 47 8.28 -2.40 -19.98
CA PHE A 47 8.51 -3.86 -20.01
C PHE A 47 9.99 -4.30 -20.18
N ASN A 48 10.82 -3.44 -20.76
CA ASN A 48 12.25 -3.70 -20.98
C ASN A 48 13.18 -2.95 -20.00
N GLY A 49 12.64 -2.46 -18.88
CA GLY A 49 13.41 -1.69 -17.89
C GLY A 49 13.72 -0.25 -18.31
N THR A 50 13.15 0.24 -19.42
CA THR A 50 13.15 1.68 -19.73
C THR A 50 12.31 2.45 -18.72
N THR A 51 12.63 3.73 -18.52
CA THR A 51 11.86 4.59 -17.63
C THR A 51 11.33 5.81 -18.36
N THR A 52 10.15 6.28 -17.92
CA THR A 52 9.61 7.58 -18.29
C THR A 52 9.32 8.36 -17.03
N PHE A 53 9.58 9.66 -17.05
CA PHE A 53 9.33 10.55 -15.94
C PHE A 53 8.20 11.50 -16.27
N THR A 54 7.20 11.56 -15.38
CA THR A 54 6.13 12.55 -15.42
C THR A 54 6.14 13.30 -14.10
N ARG A 55 6.20 14.62 -14.16
CA ARG A 55 6.19 15.45 -12.96
C ARG A 55 4.85 15.29 -12.22
N LEU A 56 4.93 14.98 -10.93
CA LEU A 56 3.78 14.88 -10.05
C LEU A 56 3.11 16.25 -9.80
N THR A 57 1.78 16.26 -9.72
CA THR A 57 0.99 17.40 -9.22
C THR A 57 1.19 17.60 -7.71
N PRO A 58 0.80 18.75 -7.11
CA PRO A 58 0.99 18.96 -5.67
C PRO A 58 0.29 17.93 -4.77
N VAL A 59 -0.86 17.41 -5.19
CA VAL A 59 -1.60 16.38 -4.45
C VAL A 59 -0.93 15.00 -4.59
N GLU A 60 -0.44 14.66 -5.78
CA GLU A 60 0.35 13.44 -6.01
C GLU A 60 1.69 13.48 -5.25
N GLN A 61 2.36 14.64 -5.19
CA GLN A 61 3.56 14.82 -4.37
C GLN A 61 3.28 14.63 -2.89
N ALA A 62 2.13 15.10 -2.40
CA ALA A 62 1.72 14.86 -1.02
C ALA A 62 1.52 13.36 -0.78
N PHE A 63 0.85 12.64 -1.69
CA PHE A 63 0.69 11.20 -1.56
C PHE A 63 2.02 10.44 -1.64
N ALA A 64 2.90 10.77 -2.59
CA ALA A 64 4.24 10.18 -2.69
C ALA A 64 5.07 10.42 -1.40
N ALA A 65 5.01 11.62 -0.83
CA ALA A 65 5.67 11.93 0.44
C ALA A 65 5.09 11.12 1.62
N GLU A 66 3.77 10.87 1.64
CA GLU A 66 3.15 9.98 2.62
C GLU A 66 3.67 8.55 2.52
N LEU A 67 3.64 8.02 1.29
CA LEU A 67 4.10 6.68 0.96
C LEU A 67 5.55 6.51 1.40
N ILE A 68 6.45 7.39 0.96
CA ILE A 68 7.87 7.31 1.30
C ILE A 68 8.09 7.45 2.82
N ALA A 69 7.35 8.33 3.51
CA ALA A 69 7.49 8.52 4.96
C ALA A 69 7.16 7.25 5.76
N TYR A 70 6.12 6.51 5.39
CA TYR A 70 5.81 5.24 6.05
C TYR A 70 6.94 4.22 5.88
N TRP A 71 7.52 4.11 4.67
CA TRP A 71 8.61 3.16 4.39
C TRP A 71 9.87 3.54 5.14
N LEU A 72 10.23 4.84 5.16
CA LEU A 72 11.37 5.34 5.92
C LEU A 72 11.17 5.14 7.43
N SER A 73 9.97 5.38 7.95
CA SER A 73 9.66 5.12 9.37
C SER A 73 9.87 3.65 9.73
N PHE A 74 9.36 2.75 8.87
CA PHE A 74 9.51 1.31 9.07
C PHE A 74 10.97 0.86 9.00
N ILE A 75 11.73 1.30 8.01
CA ILE A 75 13.17 0.99 7.89
C ILE A 75 13.95 1.51 9.11
N HIS A 76 13.59 2.69 9.61
CA HIS A 76 14.33 3.31 10.70
C HIS A 76 14.01 2.73 12.08
N SER A 77 12.74 2.35 12.34
CA SER A 77 12.27 1.98 13.69
C SER A 77 11.62 0.60 13.80
N GLY A 78 11.37 -0.07 12.68
CA GLY A 78 10.54 -1.28 12.64
C GLY A 78 9.05 -1.01 12.81
N ASP A 79 8.61 0.26 12.83
CA ASP A 79 7.20 0.66 12.95
C ASP A 79 6.90 1.78 11.93
N PRO A 80 5.90 1.63 11.03
CA PRO A 80 5.59 2.64 10.03
C PRO A 80 5.05 3.94 10.65
N ASN A 81 4.64 3.94 11.93
CA ASN A 81 4.00 5.10 12.56
C ASN A 81 4.94 6.02 13.33
N THR A 82 6.17 5.59 13.66
CA THR A 82 7.09 6.37 14.50
C THR A 82 7.46 7.73 13.89
N TYR A 83 7.69 7.76 12.58
CA TYR A 83 8.18 8.93 11.83
C TYR A 83 7.33 9.22 10.59
N LYS A 84 6.06 8.76 10.57
CA LYS A 84 5.11 9.14 9.52
C LYS A 84 4.82 10.64 9.57
N LEU A 85 4.21 11.17 8.51
CA LEU A 85 3.75 12.56 8.51
C LEU A 85 2.53 12.73 9.45
N ASP A 86 2.39 13.93 10.02
CA ASP A 86 1.31 14.23 10.98
C ASP A 86 -0.08 13.99 10.38
N ARG A 87 -0.28 14.34 9.11
CA ARG A 87 -1.54 14.14 8.39
C ARG A 87 -1.84 12.68 8.01
N SER A 88 -0.83 11.81 8.05
CA SER A 88 -0.97 10.42 7.62
C SER A 88 -1.73 9.64 8.70
N PRO A 89 -2.68 8.77 8.34
CA PRO A 89 -3.43 7.98 9.32
C PRO A 89 -2.51 7.02 10.09
N GLU A 90 -3.00 6.45 11.18
CA GLU A 90 -2.28 5.36 11.84
C GLU A 90 -2.38 4.08 11.00
N TRP A 91 -1.24 3.49 10.67
CA TRP A 91 -1.18 2.18 10.03
C TRP A 91 -1.26 1.11 11.10
N SER A 92 -2.47 0.60 11.32
CA SER A 92 -2.72 -0.42 12.35
C SER A 92 -1.89 -1.68 12.12
N GLN A 93 -1.39 -2.25 13.22
CA GLN A 93 -0.69 -3.53 13.19
C GLN A 93 -1.64 -4.64 12.69
N TYR A 94 -1.12 -5.47 11.80
CA TYR A 94 -1.82 -6.66 11.31
C TYR A 94 -1.90 -7.73 12.38
N SER A 95 -3.04 -8.41 12.43
CA SER A 95 -3.21 -9.67 13.15
C SER A 95 -4.18 -10.57 12.39
N THR A 96 -4.08 -11.88 12.57
CA THR A 96 -5.01 -12.83 11.95
C THR A 96 -6.45 -12.70 12.46
N ALA A 97 -6.63 -12.11 13.64
CA ALA A 97 -7.93 -11.85 14.25
C ALA A 97 -8.61 -10.59 13.68
N ALA A 98 -7.88 -9.47 13.55
CA ALA A 98 -8.45 -8.22 13.05
C ALA A 98 -8.35 -8.08 11.53
N ARG A 99 -7.24 -8.54 10.94
CA ARG A 99 -6.93 -8.48 9.50
C ARG A 99 -7.05 -7.07 8.92
N ASN A 100 -6.62 -6.09 9.71
CA ASN A 100 -6.58 -4.70 9.28
C ASN A 100 -5.43 -4.48 8.31
N ARG A 101 -5.67 -3.69 7.27
CA ARG A 101 -4.64 -3.19 6.36
C ARG A 101 -4.89 -1.71 6.07
N ILE A 102 -3.84 -0.97 5.76
CA ILE A 102 -4.00 0.38 5.23
C ILE A 102 -4.29 0.32 3.73
N VAL A 103 -5.24 1.11 3.27
CA VAL A 103 -5.44 1.45 1.86
C VAL A 103 -4.63 2.69 1.58
N LEU A 104 -3.71 2.60 0.62
CA LEU A 104 -2.86 3.70 0.21
C LEU A 104 -3.40 4.31 -1.08
N GLN A 105 -3.85 5.56 -0.99
CA GLN A 105 -4.39 6.30 -2.13
C GLN A 105 -4.24 7.80 -1.92
N GLU A 106 -4.31 8.53 -3.02
CA GLU A 106 -4.22 9.98 -3.03
C GLU A 106 -5.38 10.65 -2.28
N GLY A 107 -5.08 11.80 -1.68
CA GLY A 107 -6.06 12.63 -0.99
C GLY A 107 -7.09 13.28 -1.91
N PRO A 108 -8.04 14.04 -1.33
CA PRO A 108 -9.03 14.77 -2.11
C PRO A 108 -8.39 15.71 -3.14
N PRO A 109 -9.02 15.91 -4.31
CA PRO A 109 -8.50 16.83 -5.31
C PRO A 109 -8.20 18.21 -4.74
N ASN A 110 -7.04 18.77 -5.08
CA ASN A 110 -6.56 20.07 -4.61
C ASN A 110 -6.23 20.17 -3.10
N SER A 111 -6.12 19.05 -2.38
CA SER A 111 -5.65 19.03 -0.99
C SER A 111 -4.29 18.35 -0.87
N SER A 112 -3.28 19.04 -0.36
CA SER A 112 -1.96 18.46 -0.01
C SER A 112 -1.81 18.17 1.47
N THR A 113 -2.83 18.51 2.27
CA THR A 113 -2.83 18.47 3.73
C THR A 113 -3.69 17.35 4.31
N GLU A 114 -4.59 16.78 3.50
CA GLU A 114 -5.44 15.66 3.89
C GLU A 114 -4.94 14.37 3.22
N SER A 115 -4.82 13.30 4.00
CA SER A 115 -4.52 11.97 3.46
C SER A 115 -5.79 11.35 2.86
N GLY A 116 -5.63 10.67 1.72
CA GLY A 116 -6.67 9.79 1.18
C GLY A 116 -6.59 8.37 1.70
N SER A 117 -5.48 8.02 2.37
CA SER A 117 -5.25 6.70 2.93
C SER A 117 -6.16 6.46 4.14
N PHE A 118 -6.58 5.21 4.33
CA PHE A 118 -7.44 4.83 5.46
C PHE A 118 -7.23 3.36 5.82
N VAL A 119 -7.60 2.97 7.05
CA VAL A 119 -7.54 1.55 7.46
C VAL A 119 -8.84 0.84 7.07
N GLU A 120 -8.71 -0.32 6.45
CA GLU A 120 -9.83 -1.23 6.16
C GLU A 120 -9.59 -2.62 6.78
N ILE A 121 -10.67 -3.34 7.03
CA ILE A 121 -10.62 -4.77 7.32
C ILE A 121 -10.63 -5.51 5.97
N GLU A 122 -9.77 -6.52 5.81
CA GLU A 122 -9.76 -7.38 4.63
C GLU A 122 -11.19 -7.85 4.25
N PRO A 123 -11.67 -7.57 3.03
CA PRO A 123 -13.00 -7.97 2.60
C PRO A 123 -13.20 -9.49 2.62
N ASP A 124 -14.41 -9.92 2.97
CA ASP A 124 -14.80 -11.34 3.05
C ASP A 124 -14.52 -12.11 1.75
N VAL A 125 -14.73 -11.47 0.59
CA VAL A 125 -14.51 -12.08 -0.72
C VAL A 125 -13.04 -12.44 -0.95
N GLU A 126 -12.12 -11.56 -0.58
CA GLU A 126 -10.68 -11.83 -0.67
C GLU A 126 -10.31 -12.94 0.32
N ARG A 127 -10.82 -12.85 1.55
CA ARG A 127 -10.56 -13.83 2.62
C ARG A 127 -11.00 -15.24 2.22
N THR A 128 -12.21 -15.41 1.71
CA THR A 128 -12.72 -16.73 1.29
C THR A 128 -11.91 -17.31 0.14
N ARG A 129 -11.42 -16.49 -0.79
CA ARG A 129 -10.54 -16.95 -1.87
C ARG A 129 -9.19 -17.44 -1.32
N CYS A 130 -8.57 -16.68 -0.43
CA CYS A 130 -7.32 -17.07 0.22
C CYS A 130 -7.48 -18.38 1.01
N GLU A 131 -8.57 -18.53 1.77
CA GLU A 131 -8.87 -19.76 2.51
C GLU A 131 -9.11 -20.97 1.60
N PHE A 132 -9.78 -20.77 0.46
CA PHE A 132 -10.01 -21.83 -0.51
C PHE A 132 -8.70 -22.33 -1.12
N VAL A 133 -7.84 -21.42 -1.58
CA VAL A 133 -6.53 -21.76 -2.16
C VAL A 133 -5.64 -22.44 -1.12
N GLY A 134 -5.56 -21.88 0.10
CA GLY A 134 -4.75 -22.48 1.17
C GLY A 134 -5.17 -23.90 1.55
N LYS A 135 -6.48 -24.22 1.48
CA LYS A 135 -6.97 -25.60 1.69
C LYS A 135 -6.53 -26.55 0.57
N LEU A 136 -6.55 -26.10 -0.69
CA LEU A 136 -6.12 -26.92 -1.83
C LEU A 136 -4.64 -27.28 -1.72
N ASP A 137 -3.79 -26.32 -1.34
CA ASP A 137 -2.35 -26.56 -1.19
C ASP A 137 -2.06 -27.60 -0.10
N HIS A 138 -2.83 -27.59 1.00
CA HIS A 138 -2.69 -28.58 2.08
C HIS A 138 -3.21 -29.97 1.72
N MET A 139 -4.05 -30.10 0.69
CA MET A 139 -4.53 -31.40 0.19
C MET A 139 -3.60 -32.02 -0.85
N GLN A 140 -2.62 -31.27 -1.37
CA GLN A 140 -1.65 -31.72 -2.37
C GLN A 140 -0.27 -32.05 -1.77
N ALA A 141 -0.12 -31.93 -0.44
CA ALA A 141 1.12 -32.18 0.31
C ALA A 141 1.08 -33.51 1.07
#